data_AF-T0ZJZ8-F1
#
_entry.id   AF-T0ZJZ8-F1
#
_cell.length_a   1.000
_cell.length_b   1.000
_cell.length_c   1.000
_cell.angle_alpha   90.00
_cell.angle_beta   90.00
_cell.angle_gamma   90.00
#
_symmetry.space_group_name_H-M   'P 1'
#
loop_
_entity.id
_entity.type
_entity.pdbx_description
1 polymer ?
#
loop_
_entity_poly.entity_id
_entity_poly.type
_entity_poly.pdbx_seq_one_letter_code
_entity_poly.pdbx_strand_id
1 'polypeptide(L)'
;MRFRIPLRCIRAAGHARTAAARRGAIEVRRLEGVIKPEQITTPALLRLDVRGYELQALRGCEALLDRFRYVYCECSFVALYEGQALADEVIAWLREHG
;
A
#
# COMPACT_ATOMS: atom_id res chain seq x y z
N MET A 1 13.16 -15.62 15.87
CA MET A 1 13.10 -14.15 15.95
C MET A 1 11.65 -13.71 15.80
N ARG A 2 11.01 -13.19 16.86
CA ARG A 2 9.61 -12.72 16.84
C ARG A 2 9.60 -11.23 16.48
N PHE A 3 9.26 -10.88 15.25
CA PHE A 3 8.98 -9.49 14.88
C PHE A 3 7.58 -9.13 15.41
N ARG A 4 7.54 -8.40 16.52
CA ARG A 4 6.32 -7.78 17.06
C ARG A 4 6.21 -6.40 16.40
N ILE A 5 5.58 -6.32 15.23
CA ILE A 5 5.35 -5.05 14.54
C ILE A 5 4.00 -4.50 15.05
N PRO A 6 3.94 -3.29 15.63
CA PRO A 6 2.67 -2.67 15.98
C PRO A 6 1.89 -2.37 14.69
N LEU A 7 0.89 -3.21 14.43
CA LEU A 7 -0.09 -3.05 13.35
C LEU A 7 -0.91 -1.79 13.62
N ARG A 8 -0.59 -0.69 12.95
CA ARG A 8 -1.58 0.36 12.70
C ARG A 8 -1.88 0.39 11.21
N CYS A 9 -2.68 -0.58 10.78
CA CYS A 9 -3.45 -0.44 9.55
C CYS A 9 -4.34 0.79 9.71
N ILE A 10 -4.16 1.83 8.91
CA ILE A 10 -5.25 2.78 8.65
C ILE A 10 -6.24 2.03 7.74
N ARG A 11 -7.03 1.15 8.35
CA ARG A 11 -8.29 0.64 7.82
C ARG A 11 -9.36 1.15 8.76
N ALA A 12 -10.22 2.04 8.28
CA ALA A 12 -11.51 2.23 8.92
C ALA A 12 -12.28 0.90 8.81
N ALA A 13 -12.61 0.31 9.96
CA ALA A 13 -13.52 -0.82 10.19
C ALA A 13 -13.02 -2.26 9.87
N GLY A 14 -12.88 -3.03 10.96
CA GLY A 14 -13.49 -4.36 11.15
C GLY A 14 -13.15 -5.51 10.20
N HIS A 15 -12.35 -6.47 10.66
CA HIS A 15 -12.23 -7.80 10.03
C HIS A 15 -13.11 -8.82 10.74
N ALA A 16 -14.26 -9.13 10.13
CA ALA A 16 -14.92 -10.44 10.09
C ALA A 16 -16.17 -10.33 9.20
N ARG A 17 -16.42 -11.37 8.39
CA ARG A 17 -17.43 -11.56 7.33
C ARG A 17 -16.90 -11.28 5.91
N THR A 18 -16.94 -12.29 5.05
CA THR A 18 -17.03 -12.14 3.60
C THR A 18 -18.26 -11.28 3.31
N ALA A 19 -18.05 -9.97 3.28
CA ALA A 19 -19.08 -9.02 2.90
C ALA A 19 -19.27 -9.13 1.38
N ALA A 20 -20.54 -9.14 0.94
CA ALA A 20 -20.87 -8.97 -0.47
C ALA A 20 -20.13 -7.75 -1.03
N ALA A 21 -19.62 -7.86 -2.25
CA ALA A 21 -18.94 -6.76 -2.93
C ALA A 21 -19.88 -5.54 -2.98
N ARG A 22 -19.60 -4.52 -2.16
CA ARG A 22 -20.40 -3.29 -2.11
C ARG A 22 -19.69 -2.22 -2.93
N ARG A 23 -20.39 -1.68 -3.93
CA ARG A 23 -19.93 -0.48 -4.63
C ARG A 23 -20.25 0.73 -3.78
N GLY A 24 -19.26 1.58 -3.55
CA GLY A 24 -19.40 2.83 -2.83
C GLY A 24 -18.27 3.77 -3.23
N ALA A 25 -18.53 5.07 -3.23
CA ALA A 25 -17.48 6.06 -3.40
C ALA A 25 -16.49 5.93 -2.24
N ILE A 26 -15.20 5.85 -2.56
CA ILE A 26 -14.11 5.88 -1.59
C ILE A 26 -13.31 7.16 -1.82
N GLU A 27 -12.86 7.76 -0.73
CA GLU A 27 -11.91 8.86 -0.81
C GLU A 27 -10.51 8.29 -1.01
N VAL A 28 -9.78 8.81 -2.00
CA VAL A 28 -8.38 8.49 -2.26
C VAL A 28 -7.54 9.71 -1.91
N ARG A 29 -6.52 9.53 -1.08
CA ARG A 29 -5.57 10.58 -0.69
C ARG A 29 -4.15 10.06 -0.79
N ARG A 30 -3.22 10.97 -1.04
CA ARG A 30 -1.79 10.69 -0.90
C ARG A 30 -1.41 10.49 0.56
N LEU A 31 -0.42 9.64 0.81
CA LEU A 31 -0.04 9.24 2.16
C LEU A 31 0.51 10.40 2.98
N GLU A 32 1.27 11.31 2.36
CA GLU A 32 1.80 12.52 3.01
C GLU A 32 0.70 13.50 3.46
N GLY A 33 -0.49 13.41 2.85
CA GLY A 33 -1.66 14.18 3.29
C GLY A 33 -2.37 13.57 4.51
N VAL A 34 -1.98 12.37 4.93
CA VAL A 34 -2.61 11.59 6.01
C VAL A 34 -1.65 11.34 7.17
N ILE A 35 -0.38 11.08 6.87
CA ILE A 35 0.69 10.79 7.84
C ILE A 35 1.87 11.71 7.56
N LYS A 36 2.38 12.36 8.60
CA LYS A 36 3.60 13.16 8.51
C LYS A 36 4.86 12.29 8.69
N PRO A 37 6.01 12.65 8.09
CA PRO A 37 7.25 11.88 8.20
C PRO A 37 7.65 11.56 9.65
N GLU A 38 7.45 12.50 10.59
CA GLU A 38 7.84 12.35 11.99
C GLU A 38 7.03 11.29 12.74
N GLN A 39 5.92 10.85 12.15
CA GLN A 39 5.05 9.80 12.70
C GLN A 39 5.50 8.39 12.27
N ILE A 40 6.53 8.28 11.41
CA ILE A 40 7.06 7.01 10.92
C ILE A 40 8.31 6.63 11.71
N THR A 41 8.17 5.66 12.62
CA THR A 41 9.31 5.14 13.39
C THR A 41 10.14 4.16 12.55
N THR A 42 11.42 4.45 12.36
CA THR A 42 12.34 3.62 11.57
C THR A 42 13.00 2.51 12.39
N PRO A 43 13.29 1.32 11.82
CA PRO A 43 12.97 0.93 10.44
C PRO A 43 11.48 0.60 10.27
N ALA A 44 10.87 1.13 9.20
CA ALA A 44 9.46 0.91 8.88
C ALA A 44 9.28 0.00 7.67
N LEU A 45 8.14 -0.71 7.62
CA LEU A 45 7.68 -1.51 6.49
C LEU A 45 6.45 -0.85 5.88
N LEU A 46 6.49 -0.57 4.59
CA LEU A 46 5.31 -0.19 3.82
C LEU A 46 4.62 -1.46 3.31
N ARG A 47 3.42 -1.76 3.83
CA ARG A 47 2.60 -2.88 3.36
C ARG A 47 1.46 -2.36 2.50
N LEU A 48 1.31 -2.91 1.30
CA LEU A 48 0.25 -2.57 0.35
C LEU A 48 -0.64 -3.79 0.08
N ASP A 49 -1.91 -3.66 0.45
CA ASP A 49 -3.00 -4.61 0.19
C ASP A 49 -4.21 -3.79 -0.28
N VAL A 50 -4.17 -3.42 -1.57
CA VAL A 50 -5.09 -2.47 -2.21
C VAL A 50 -5.76 -3.06 -3.48
N ARG A 51 -5.65 -4.38 -3.67
CA ARG A 51 -6.37 -5.20 -4.67
C ARG A 51 -6.40 -4.59 -6.07
N GLY A 52 -5.23 -4.37 -6.67
CA GLY A 52 -5.07 -3.87 -8.04
C GLY A 52 -4.73 -2.38 -8.15
N TYR A 53 -4.68 -1.67 -7.02
CA TYR A 53 -4.34 -0.24 -6.96
C TYR A 53 -2.91 0.03 -6.46
N GLU A 54 -2.04 -0.99 -6.49
CA GLU A 54 -0.73 -0.98 -5.84
C GLU A 54 0.18 0.12 -6.39
N LEU A 55 0.29 0.23 -7.71
CA LEU A 55 1.14 1.25 -8.36
C LEU A 55 0.66 2.67 -8.05
N GLN A 56 -0.66 2.89 -7.99
CA GLN A 56 -1.21 4.20 -7.63
C GLN A 56 -0.98 4.53 -6.16
N ALA A 57 -1.08 3.53 -5.27
CA ALA A 57 -0.75 3.69 -3.85
C ALA A 57 0.74 4.01 -3.65
N LEU A 58 1.64 3.38 -4.41
CA LEU A 58 3.08 3.68 -4.40
C LEU A 58 3.38 5.11 -4.83
N ARG A 59 2.79 5.57 -5.94
CA ARG A 59 2.90 6.98 -6.39
C ARG A 59 2.35 7.96 -5.35
N GLY A 60 1.25 7.59 -4.69
CA GLY A 60 0.71 8.35 -3.57
C GLY A 60 1.56 8.33 -2.30
N CYS A 61 2.64 7.53 -2.26
CA CYS A 61 3.57 7.42 -1.14
C CYS A 61 4.98 7.92 -1.49
N GLU A 62 5.21 8.39 -2.72
CA GLU A 62 6.54 8.67 -3.28
C GLU A 62 7.39 9.57 -2.36
N ALA A 63 6.80 10.65 -1.84
CA ALA A 63 7.47 11.61 -0.96
C ALA A 63 7.89 11.05 0.42
N LEU A 64 7.40 9.86 0.79
CA LEU A 64 7.68 9.20 2.07
C LEU A 64 8.42 7.87 1.90
N LEU A 65 8.74 7.45 0.68
CA LEU A 65 9.36 6.14 0.43
C LEU A 65 10.69 5.96 1.17
N ASP A 66 11.48 7.04 1.28
CA ASP A 66 12.75 7.09 2.00
C ASP A 66 12.65 6.74 3.51
N ARG A 67 11.44 6.79 4.08
CA ARG A 67 11.18 6.43 5.48
C ARG A 67 10.96 4.93 5.69
N PHE A 68 10.74 4.17 4.63
CA PHE A 68 10.49 2.74 4.71
C PHE A 68 11.73 1.96 4.29
N ARG A 69 12.18 1.05 5.14
CA ARG A 69 13.29 0.14 4.82
C ARG A 69 12.86 -0.98 3.87
N TYR A 70 11.58 -1.34 3.91
CA TYR A 70 11.03 -2.45 3.14
C TYR A 70 9.67 -2.06 2.56
N VAL A 71 9.38 -2.60 1.37
CA VAL A 71 8.06 -2.59 0.77
C VAL A 71 7.58 -4.03 0.63
N TYR A 72 6.39 -4.33 1.13
CA TYR A 72 5.68 -5.57 0.87
C TYR A 72 4.44 -5.24 0.05
N CYS A 73 4.39 -5.72 -1.20
CA CYS A 73 3.35 -5.40 -2.15
C CYS A 73 2.80 -6.68 -2.79
N GLU A 74 1.48 -6.87 -2.70
CA GLU A 74 0.79 -8.02 -3.31
C GLU A 74 0.49 -7.70 -4.78
N CYS A 75 1.31 -8.24 -5.69
CA CYS A 75 1.18 -8.04 -7.14
C CYS A 75 0.64 -9.29 -7.84
N SER A 76 0.13 -9.10 -9.06
CA SER A 76 -0.32 -10.20 -9.94
C SER A 76 0.40 -10.16 -11.29
N PHE A 77 0.70 -11.33 -11.84
CA PHE A 77 1.23 -11.48 -13.20
C PHE A 77 0.12 -11.47 -14.27
N VAL A 78 -1.14 -11.55 -13.85
CA VAL A 78 -2.31 -11.52 -14.73
C VAL A 78 -3.31 -10.46 -14.23
N ALA A 79 -4.04 -9.83 -15.15
CA ALA A 79 -5.06 -8.85 -14.80
C ALA A 79 -6.22 -9.50 -14.05
N LEU A 80 -6.46 -9.08 -12.81
CA LEU A 80 -7.63 -9.48 -11.99
C LEU A 80 -8.66 -8.34 -11.88
N TYR A 81 -8.20 -7.09 -11.99
CA TYR A 81 -8.99 -5.87 -11.96
C TYR A 81 -8.71 -5.03 -13.20
N GLU A 82 -9.73 -4.30 -13.66
CA GLU A 82 -9.62 -3.39 -14.80
C GLU A 82 -8.64 -2.25 -14.47
N GLY A 83 -7.66 -2.02 -15.34
CA GLY A 83 -6.66 -0.97 -15.18
C GLY A 83 -5.62 -1.19 -14.08
N GLN A 84 -5.53 -2.40 -13.51
CA GLN A 84 -4.48 -2.71 -12.54
C GLN A 84 -3.09 -2.71 -13.20
N ALA A 85 -2.07 -2.36 -12.43
CA ALA A 85 -0.69 -2.61 -12.84
C ALA A 85 -0.33 -4.10 -12.62
N LEU A 86 0.47 -4.66 -13.52
CA LEU A 86 1.06 -5.98 -13.35
C LEU A 86 2.34 -5.93 -12.51
N ALA A 87 2.77 -7.10 -12.05
CA ALA A 87 3.94 -7.24 -11.19
C ALA A 87 5.21 -6.61 -11.80
N ASP A 88 5.42 -6.75 -13.11
CA ASP A 88 6.55 -6.17 -13.83
C ASP A 88 6.52 -4.63 -13.83
N GLU A 89 5.35 -4.01 -14.00
CA GLU A 89 5.19 -2.55 -13.94
C GLU A 89 5.46 -2.02 -12.52
N VAL A 90 4.97 -2.72 -11.48
CA VAL A 90 5.22 -2.34 -10.08
C VAL A 90 6.71 -2.49 -9.74
N ILE A 91 7.34 -3.58 -10.16
CA ILE A 91 8.77 -3.82 -9.95
C ILE A 91 9.61 -2.77 -10.69
N ALA A 92 9.29 -2.45 -11.93
CA ALA A 92 9.99 -1.43 -12.71
C ALA A 92 9.93 -0.07 -11.99
N TRP A 93 8.74 0.34 -11.54
CA TRP A 93 8.58 1.59 -10.83
C TRP A 93 9.38 1.64 -9.52
N LEU A 94 9.34 0.57 -8.72
CA LEU A 94 10.12 0.48 -7.46
C LEU A 94 11.62 0.50 -7.69
N ARG A 95 12.12 -0.01 -8.82
CA ARG A 95 13.55 0.08 -9.18
C ARG A 95 14.00 1.49 -9.53
N GLU A 96 13.09 2.31 -10.04
CA GLU A 96 13.38 3.69 -10.43
C GLU A 96 13.30 4.68 -9.24
N HIS A 97 12.54 4.33 -8.19
CA HIS A 97 12.21 5.24 -7.07
C HIS A 97 12.66 4.72 -5.69
N GLY A 98 13.52 3.69 -5.65
CA GLY A 98 13.99 3.02 -4.44
C GLY A 98 15.49 2.83 -4.37
#